data_AF-A0A9D6F9H7-F1
#
_entry.id   AF-A0A9D6F9H7-F1
#
_cell.length_a   1.000
_cell.length_b   1.000
_cell.length_c   1.000
_cell.angle_alpha   90.00
_cell.angle_beta   90.00
_cell.angle_gamma   90.00
#
_symmetry.space_group_name_H-M   'P 1'
#
loop_
_entity.id
_entity.type
_entity.pdbx_description
1 polymer ?
#
loop_
_entity_poly.entity_id
_entity_poly.type
_entity_poly.pdbx_seq_one_letter_code
_entity_poly.pdbx_strand_id
1 'polypeptide(L)' 'MSGLYHADQVGSLLRPAELLEARKIAAPNREHLRAIEDRHILRVLGRQKDLGLDIFTDGEFRRL' A
#
# COMPACT_ATOMS: atom_id res chain seq x y z
N MET A 1 -2.01 3.18 -36.03
CA MET A 1 -2.94 3.45 -34.90
C MET A 1 -2.18 3.14 -33.62
N SER A 2 -1.75 4.16 -32.88
CA SER A 2 -1.34 3.96 -31.49
C SER A 2 -2.65 3.82 -30.70
N GLY A 3 -3.01 2.58 -30.37
CA GLY A 3 -4.16 2.33 -29.50
C GLY A 3 -3.86 2.83 -28.08
N LEU A 4 -4.87 3.33 -27.38
CA LEU A 4 -4.77 3.68 -25.97
C LEU A 4 -4.53 2.37 -25.20
N TYR A 5 -3.35 2.20 -24.62
CA TYR A 5 -3.05 1.04 -23.78
C TYR A 5 -3.44 1.38 -22.34
N HIS A 6 -4.31 0.56 -21.75
CA HIS A 6 -4.62 0.64 -20.32
C HIS A 6 -3.68 -0.29 -19.56
N ALA A 7 -2.91 0.29 -18.64
CA ALA A 7 -2.01 -0.44 -17.75
C ALA A 7 -2.44 -0.18 -16.31
N ASP A 8 -2.61 -1.26 -15.55
CA ASP A 8 -3.07 -1.21 -14.17
C ASP A 8 -2.38 -2.30 -13.33
N GLN A 9 -2.62 -2.28 -12.02
CA GLN A 9 -2.09 -3.23 -11.04
C GLN A 9 -3.20 -3.98 -10.31
N VAL A 10 -2.93 -5.23 -9.94
CA VAL A 10 -3.94 -6.12 -9.34
C VAL A 10 -4.32 -5.69 -7.91
N GLY A 11 -3.36 -5.25 -7.10
CA GLY A 11 -3.62 -4.82 -5.72
C GLY A 11 -2.40 -4.96 -4.80
N SER A 12 -1.96 -6.20 -4.55
CA SER A 12 -0.82 -6.48 -3.67
C SER A 12 0.44 -5.70 -4.04
N LEU A 13 1.02 -5.02 -3.06
CA LEU A 13 2.35 -4.43 -3.15
C LEU A 13 3.31 -5.09 -2.17
N LEU A 14 4.61 -4.93 -2.43
CA LEU A 14 5.64 -5.40 -1.51
C LEU A 14 5.48 -4.70 -0.15
N ARG A 15 5.36 -5.48 0.92
CA ARG A 15 5.22 -4.96 2.27
C ARG A 15 6.52 -4.28 2.72
N PRO A 16 6.47 -3.02 3.17
CA PRO A 16 7.64 -2.32 3.71
C PRO A 16 8.21 -3.06 4.93
N ALA A 17 9.54 -3.05 5.07
CA ALA A 17 10.23 -3.70 6.20
C ALA A 17 9.68 -3.22 7.56
N GLU A 18 9.44 -1.93 7.71
CA GLU A 18 8.85 -1.36 8.92
C GLU A 18 7.47 -1.95 9.26
N LEU A 19 6.62 -2.17 8.25
CA LEU A 19 5.30 -2.79 8.44
C LEU A 19 5.44 -4.26 8.86
N LEU A 20 6.42 -4.98 8.30
CA LEU A 20 6.70 -6.37 8.69
C LEU A 20 7.18 -6.45 10.15
N GLU A 21 8.05 -5.54 10.59
CA GLU A 21 8.50 -5.51 11.98
C GLU A 21 7.37 -5.13 12.95
N ALA A 22 6.56 -4.13 12.61
CA ALA A 22 5.40 -3.73 13.42
C ALA A 22 4.41 -4.88 13.65
N ARG A 23 4.23 -5.74 12.64
CA ARG A 23 3.35 -6.91 12.72
C ARG A 23 3.83 -7.96 13.73
N LYS A 24 5.14 -8.15 13.87
CA LYS A 24 5.70 -9.11 14.84
C LYS A 24 5.38 -8.75 16.29
N ILE A 25 5.20 -7.45 16.57
CA ILE A 25 4.93 -6.91 17.91
C ILE A 25 3.51 -6.33 18.04
N ALA A 26 2.59 -6.71 17.15
CA ALA A 26 1.27 -6.08 17.04
C ALA A 26 0.31 -6.37 18.20
N ALA A 27 0.48 -7.50 18.90
CA ALA A 27 -0.42 -7.92 19.98
C ALA A 27 -0.55 -6.88 21.11
N PRO A 28 0.55 -6.32 21.67
CA PRO A 28 0.45 -5.26 22.67
C PRO A 28 0.09 -3.87 22.12
N ASN A 29 0.19 -3.62 20.80
CA ASN A 29 0.07 -2.26 20.26
C ASN A 29 -0.60 -2.19 18.88
N ARG A 30 -1.91 -2.47 18.86
CA ARG A 30 -2.73 -2.43 17.64
C ARG A 30 -2.83 -1.02 17.02
N GLU A 31 -2.84 0.01 17.86
CA GLU A 31 -2.92 1.41 17.40
C GLU A 31 -1.63 1.82 16.68
N HIS A 32 -0.48 1.43 17.21
CA HIS A 32 0.80 1.67 16.56
C HIS A 32 0.91 0.94 15.21
N LEU A 33 0.49 -0.34 15.14
CA LEU A 33 0.44 -1.06 13.87
C LEU A 33 -0.43 -0.30 12.85
N ARG A 34 -1.63 0.14 13.28
CA ARG A 34 -2.55 0.86 12.39
C ARG A 34 -1.97 2.19 11.90
N ALA A 35 -1.27 2.94 12.76
CA ALA A 35 -0.61 4.18 12.36
C ALA A 35 0.50 3.94 11.31
N ILE A 36 1.24 2.82 11.44
CA ILE A 36 2.26 2.42 10.46
C ILE A 36 1.59 2.01 9.14
N GLU A 37 0.52 1.21 9.19
CA GLU A 37 -0.28 0.84 8.01
C GLU A 37 -0.80 2.08 7.28
N ASP A 38 -1.42 3.02 8.00
CA ASP A 38 -1.96 4.27 7.45
C ASP A 38 -0.89 5.10 6.73
N ARG A 39 0.28 5.25 7.36
CA ARG A 39 1.39 6.00 6.76
C ARG A 39 1.86 5.36 5.46
N HIS A 40 1.99 4.04 5.41
CA HIS A 40 2.43 3.34 4.20
C HIS A 40 1.36 3.31 3.11
N ILE A 41 0.08 3.21 3.48
CA ILE A 41 -1.06 3.30 2.55
C ILE A 41 -1.09 4.68 1.89
N LEU A 42 -1.02 5.76 2.68
CA LEU A 42 -1.00 7.12 2.13
C LEU A 42 0.19 7.35 1.19
N ARG A 43 1.35 6.78 1.53
CA ARG A 43 2.55 6.84 0.68
C ARG A 43 2.33 6.15 -0.67
N VAL A 44 1.77 4.95 -0.70
CA VAL A 44 1.55 4.23 -1.98
C VAL A 44 0.44 4.89 -2.80
N LEU A 45 -0.61 5.41 -2.18
CA LEU A 45 -1.65 6.18 -2.87
C LEU A 45 -1.07 7.43 -3.55
N GLY A 46 -0.22 8.18 -2.83
CA GLY A 46 0.51 9.31 -3.40
C GLY A 46 1.37 8.90 -4.60
N ARG A 47 2.12 7.80 -4.49
CA ARG A 47 2.96 7.30 -5.59
C ARG A 47 2.14 6.86 -6.81
N GLN A 48 0.99 6.23 -6.61
CA GLN A 48 0.11 5.81 -7.72
C GLN A 48 -0.46 7.03 -8.45
N LYS A 49 -0.83 8.08 -7.72
CA LYS A 49 -1.23 9.36 -8.28
C LYS A 49 -0.12 10.00 -9.10
N ASP A 50 1.11 10.03 -8.58
CA ASP A 50 2.27 10.60 -9.29
C ASP A 50 2.63 9.83 -10.57
N LEU A 51 2.32 8.53 -10.61
CA LEU A 51 2.48 7.66 -11.79
C LEU A 51 1.35 7.82 -12.81
N GLY A 52 0.28 8.57 -12.50
CA GLY A 52 -0.86 8.76 -13.39
C GLY A 52 -1.77 7.53 -13.51
N LEU A 53 -1.80 6.67 -12.49
CA LEU A 53 -2.78 5.57 -12.46
C LEU A 53 -4.18 6.12 -12.20
N ASP A 54 -5.18 5.49 -12.81
CA ASP A 54 -6.59 5.87 -12.61
C ASP A 54 -7.27 5.06 -11.50
N ILE A 55 -6.79 3.83 -11.26
CA ILE A 55 -7.31 2.92 -10.23
C ILE A 55 -6.26 2.74 -9.15
N PHE A 56 -6.67 2.97 -7.91
CA PHE A 56 -5.77 2.91 -6.75
C PHE A 56 -6.01 1.68 -5.88
N THR A 57 -4.93 1.21 -5.25
CA THR A 57 -4.94 0.18 -4.22
C THR A 57 -4.17 0.66 -2.98
N ASP A 58 -4.52 0.14 -1.81
CA ASP A 58 -3.78 0.35 -0.57
C ASP A 58 -2.55 -0.58 -0.44
N GLY A 59 -2.24 -1.36 -1.48
CA GLY A 59 -1.17 -2.35 -1.47
C GLY A 59 -1.50 -3.59 -0.65
N GLU A 60 -2.73 -3.70 -0.15
CA GLU A 60 -3.23 -4.75 0.74
C GLU A 60 -2.44 -4.84 2.06
N PHE A 61 -1.92 -3.68 2.50
CA PHE A 61 -1.05 -3.56 3.68
C PHE A 61 -1.73 -3.90 5.00
N ARG A 62 -3.06 -3.94 5.05
CA ARG A 62 -3.83 -4.39 6.22
C ARG A 62 -4.15 -5.88 6.20
N ARG A 63 -3.95 -6.59 5.09
CA ARG A 63 -4.22 -8.03 5.04
C ARG A 63 -3.22 -8.80 5.92
N LEU A 64 -3.76 -9.59 6.84
CA LEU A 64 -3.01 -10.48 7.75
C LEU A 64 -2.23 -11.54 6.99
#